data_AF-A0A9X4F1D1-F1
#
_entry.id   AF-A0A9X4F1D1-F1
#
_cell.length_a   1.000
_cell.length_b   1.000
_cell.length_c   1.000
_cell.angle_alpha   90.00
_cell.angle_beta   90.00
_cell.angle_gamma   90.00
#
_symmetry.space_group_name_H-M   'P 1'
#
loop_
_entity.id
_entity.type
_entity.pdbx_description
1 polymer ?
#
loop_
_entity_poly.entity_id
_entity_poly.type
_entity_poly.pdbx_seq_one_letter_code
_entity_poly.pdbx_strand_id
1 'polypeptide(L)'
;MDALFKKLDSLDLSKNELCMSGRLTSAFLERSPFITEELLPSIKKSCDSDAFRSKVMRLYARKYELEKKSYTNKIQDLGESERAIRFYKPMIDRVEEKLKITTFNDLLDSIEKEYSEFSGISEIYNNEYKFIHGEEDPVYIEDNYHLLVVCELIYNDYKSIKNRSEMFNMQYSSHLYDEYKNIDVDLDEADSQFSKYKLLSLNDNIEIHNDKDSQTIRDKRIDKYFWIHLPKKLLSSIEYLIDKNLLSDISFRIDYISECIPIMEEKEYGSILRIDVSDLPEVSKFYTIDNYDNNLWVRHDIEKQSLTFEETMEDFEVVNQDVVTQVIHLEYFVLDDEYFIKHLDHEFILYTLDEYSERLSNPDKKGYKKIKSFKIDNAKIPFGFKKDEEYFLHQVLDAYLENKELISEYFSKI
;
A
#
# COMPACT_ATOMS: atom_id res chain seq x y z
N MET A 1 -21.02 11.92 3.97
CA MET A 1 -20.59 10.55 4.26
C MET A 1 -19.45 10.50 5.27
N ASP A 2 -18.35 11.22 5.06
CA ASP A 2 -17.16 11.17 5.92
C ASP A 2 -17.42 11.42 7.41
N ALA A 3 -18.33 12.35 7.75
CA ALA A 3 -18.73 12.59 9.15
C ALA A 3 -19.39 11.36 9.80
N LEU A 4 -20.19 10.59 9.03
CA LEU A 4 -20.78 9.34 9.50
C LEU A 4 -19.70 8.27 9.71
N PHE A 5 -18.71 8.17 8.83
CA PHE A 5 -17.60 7.24 9.00
C PHE A 5 -16.68 7.60 10.17
N LYS A 6 -16.43 8.90 10.41
CA LYS A 6 -15.75 9.35 11.64
C LYS A 6 -16.51 8.92 12.89
N LYS A 7 -17.84 9.03 12.88
CA LYS A 7 -18.68 8.58 13.99
C LYS A 7 -18.61 7.05 14.17
N LEU A 8 -18.64 6.27 13.07
CA LEU A 8 -18.44 4.82 13.08
C LEU A 8 -17.09 4.43 13.73
N ASP A 9 -16.00 5.11 13.37
CA ASP A 9 -14.66 4.91 13.95
C ASP A 9 -14.58 5.22 15.45
N SER A 10 -15.53 6.02 15.98
CA SER A 10 -15.60 6.38 17.40
C SER A 10 -16.57 5.53 18.23
N LEU A 11 -17.33 4.62 17.61
CA LEU A 11 -18.25 3.76 18.34
C LEU A 11 -17.50 2.85 19.32
N ASP A 12 -18.04 2.75 20.52
CA ASP A 12 -17.67 1.71 21.48
C ASP A 12 -18.43 0.43 21.12
N LEU A 13 -17.71 -0.58 20.63
CA LEU A 13 -18.23 -1.89 20.22
C LEU A 13 -17.86 -2.96 21.27
N SER A 14 -18.11 -2.62 22.53
CA SER A 14 -17.71 -3.42 23.71
C SER A 14 -18.40 -4.77 23.84
N LYS A 15 -19.39 -5.08 23.00
CA LYS A 15 -20.05 -6.40 22.98
C LYS A 15 -19.22 -7.45 22.25
N ASN A 16 -18.11 -7.08 21.61
CA ASN A 16 -17.44 -7.97 20.68
C ASN A 16 -15.90 -7.84 20.66
N GLU A 17 -15.23 -8.46 21.65
CA GLU A 17 -13.77 -8.67 21.62
C GLU A 17 -13.35 -9.82 20.66
N LEU A 18 -14.31 -10.54 20.06
CA LEU A 18 -14.08 -11.77 19.28
C LEU A 18 -14.52 -11.69 17.82
N CYS A 19 -15.01 -10.54 17.34
CA CYS A 19 -15.46 -10.42 15.95
C CYS A 19 -14.24 -10.41 15.03
N MET A 20 -14.11 -11.46 14.23
CA MET A 20 -13.20 -11.48 13.10
C MET A 20 -13.67 -10.54 11.97
N SER A 21 -14.90 -10.02 12.05
CA SER A 21 -15.48 -9.12 11.06
C SER A 21 -15.24 -7.65 11.39
N GLY A 22 -14.92 -6.84 10.37
CA GLY A 22 -14.49 -5.45 10.53
C GLY A 22 -15.49 -4.55 11.27
N ARG A 23 -15.04 -3.38 11.75
CA ARG A 23 -15.80 -2.43 12.58
C ARG A 23 -17.22 -2.11 12.05
N LEU A 24 -17.39 -1.97 10.73
CA LEU A 24 -18.69 -1.74 10.10
C LEU A 24 -19.63 -2.94 10.30
N THR A 25 -19.14 -4.15 9.98
CA THR A 25 -19.88 -5.41 10.12
C THR A 25 -20.23 -5.68 11.58
N SER A 26 -19.28 -5.47 12.49
CA SER A 26 -19.53 -5.58 13.93
C SER A 26 -20.65 -4.64 14.39
N ALA A 27 -20.60 -3.36 14.01
CA ALA A 27 -21.66 -2.40 14.35
C ALA A 27 -23.03 -2.75 13.73
N PHE A 28 -23.03 -3.31 12.52
CA PHE A 28 -24.22 -3.80 11.83
C PHE A 28 -24.85 -4.99 12.55
N LEU A 29 -24.04 -6.00 12.90
CA LEU A 29 -24.50 -7.19 13.61
C LEU A 29 -24.95 -6.86 15.04
N GLU A 30 -24.31 -5.91 15.72
CA GLU A 30 -24.78 -5.38 17.00
C GLU A 30 -26.10 -4.60 16.91
N ARG A 31 -26.56 -4.32 15.68
CA ARG A 31 -27.73 -3.48 15.41
C ARG A 31 -27.63 -2.13 16.12
N SER A 32 -26.44 -1.53 16.05
CA SER A 32 -26.19 -0.23 16.69
C SER A 32 -27.22 0.80 16.22
N PRO A 33 -27.82 1.63 17.10
CA PRO A 33 -28.77 2.67 16.70
C PRO A 33 -28.20 3.58 15.62
N PHE A 34 -26.91 3.87 15.67
CA PHE A 34 -26.23 4.62 14.63
C PHE A 34 -26.33 3.95 13.25
N ILE A 35 -26.21 2.62 13.17
CA ILE A 35 -26.34 1.89 11.91
C ILE A 35 -27.78 1.94 11.40
N THR A 36 -28.74 1.62 12.26
CA THR A 36 -30.15 1.47 11.85
C THR A 36 -30.89 2.78 11.64
N GLU A 37 -30.54 3.83 12.38
CA GLU A 37 -31.27 5.10 12.37
C GLU A 37 -30.56 6.20 11.55
N GLU A 38 -29.24 6.10 11.38
CA GLU A 38 -28.45 7.16 10.71
C GLU A 38 -27.74 6.65 9.45
N LEU A 39 -26.86 5.65 9.59
CA LEU A 39 -25.95 5.26 8.51
C LEU A 39 -26.70 4.60 7.34
N LEU A 40 -27.37 3.46 7.55
CA LEU A 40 -28.06 2.76 6.48
C LEU A 40 -29.16 3.59 5.82
N PRO A 41 -30.00 4.34 6.56
CA PRO A 41 -30.95 5.28 5.95
C PRO A 41 -30.28 6.34 5.08
N SER A 42 -29.12 6.86 5.50
CA SER A 42 -28.34 7.83 4.70
C SER A 42 -27.77 7.20 3.43
N ILE A 43 -27.29 5.95 3.49
CA ILE A 43 -26.85 5.20 2.31
C ILE A 43 -28.02 4.98 1.36
N LYS A 44 -29.14 4.47 1.87
CA LYS A 44 -30.34 4.20 1.08
C LYS A 44 -30.83 5.43 0.33
N LYS A 45 -30.88 6.59 1.00
CA LYS A 45 -31.20 7.87 0.35
C LYS A 45 -30.16 8.30 -0.69
N SER A 46 -28.88 8.05 -0.42
CA SER A 46 -27.80 8.38 -1.35
C SER A 46 -27.84 7.51 -2.61
N CYS A 47 -28.34 6.28 -2.51
CA CYS A 47 -28.56 5.40 -3.66
C CYS A 47 -29.54 5.95 -4.69
N ASP A 48 -30.30 7.02 -4.42
CA ASP A 48 -31.13 7.71 -5.42
C ASP A 48 -30.34 8.70 -6.29
N SER A 49 -29.09 9.02 -5.93
CA SER A 49 -28.24 9.96 -6.66
C SER A 49 -27.38 9.25 -7.70
N ASP A 50 -27.45 9.69 -8.95
CA ASP A 50 -26.58 9.19 -10.03
C ASP A 50 -25.09 9.37 -9.70
N ALA A 51 -24.72 10.51 -9.10
CA ALA A 51 -23.33 10.76 -8.70
C ALA A 51 -22.83 9.74 -7.67
N PHE A 52 -23.69 9.36 -6.71
CA PHE A 52 -23.37 8.34 -5.72
C PHE A 52 -23.28 6.95 -6.37
N ARG A 53 -24.24 6.58 -7.21
CA ARG A 53 -24.23 5.31 -7.97
C ARG A 53 -22.97 5.18 -8.81
N SER A 54 -22.60 6.23 -9.55
CA SER A 54 -21.37 6.26 -10.33
C SER A 54 -20.13 6.14 -9.45
N LYS A 55 -20.10 6.77 -8.26
CA LYS A 55 -19.00 6.59 -7.31
C LYS A 55 -18.89 5.13 -6.88
N VAL A 56 -19.99 4.49 -6.48
CA VAL A 56 -19.99 3.08 -6.05
C VAL A 56 -19.51 2.17 -7.17
N MET A 57 -19.99 2.36 -8.40
CA MET A 57 -19.56 1.55 -9.53
C MET A 57 -18.09 1.72 -9.88
N ARG A 58 -17.54 2.94 -9.76
CA ARG A 58 -16.09 3.16 -9.91
C ARG A 58 -15.29 2.42 -8.85
N LEU A 59 -15.71 2.47 -7.59
CA LEU A 59 -15.05 1.77 -6.50
C LEU A 59 -15.14 0.24 -6.65
N TYR A 60 -16.30 -0.25 -7.06
CA TYR A 60 -16.54 -1.66 -7.36
C TYR A 60 -15.60 -2.16 -8.46
N ALA A 61 -15.58 -1.46 -9.61
CA ALA A 61 -14.69 -1.83 -10.73
C ALA A 61 -13.23 -1.78 -10.30
N ARG A 62 -12.79 -0.70 -9.64
CA ARG A 62 -11.42 -0.55 -9.13
C ARG A 62 -11.01 -1.68 -8.20
N LYS A 63 -11.88 -2.09 -7.26
CA LYS A 63 -11.62 -3.21 -6.34
C LYS A 63 -11.26 -4.48 -7.12
N TYR A 64 -12.08 -4.84 -8.10
CA TYR A 64 -11.90 -6.09 -8.86
C TYR A 64 -10.78 -5.99 -9.88
N GLU A 65 -10.49 -4.83 -10.47
CA GLU A 65 -9.31 -4.66 -11.32
C GLU A 65 -8.01 -4.82 -10.51
N LEU A 66 -7.94 -4.27 -9.30
CA LEU A 66 -6.80 -4.47 -8.40
C LEU A 66 -6.65 -5.93 -7.99
N GLU A 67 -7.77 -6.62 -7.72
CA GLU A 67 -7.75 -8.05 -7.38
C GLU A 67 -7.27 -8.90 -8.57
N LYS A 68 -7.76 -8.62 -9.78
CA LYS A 68 -7.31 -9.26 -11.02
C LYS A 68 -5.81 -9.05 -11.25
N LYS A 69 -5.33 -7.81 -11.09
CA LYS A 69 -3.91 -7.45 -11.19
C LYS A 69 -3.10 -8.23 -10.16
N SER A 70 -3.56 -8.31 -8.91
CA SER A 70 -2.88 -9.08 -7.85
C SER A 70 -2.71 -10.56 -8.22
N TYR A 71 -3.76 -11.24 -8.69
CA TYR A 71 -3.64 -12.65 -9.10
C TYR A 71 -2.76 -12.83 -10.34
N THR A 72 -2.81 -11.89 -11.28
CA THR A 72 -1.96 -11.92 -12.48
C THR A 72 -0.48 -11.76 -12.11
N ASN A 73 -0.16 -10.81 -11.24
CA ASN A 73 1.19 -10.62 -10.71
C ASN A 73 1.65 -11.89 -9.97
N LYS A 74 0.80 -12.51 -9.14
CA LYS A 74 1.12 -13.78 -8.48
C LYS A 74 1.44 -14.92 -9.46
N ILE A 75 0.87 -14.93 -10.68
CA ILE A 75 1.25 -15.90 -11.73
C ILE A 75 2.62 -15.56 -12.32
N GLN A 76 2.86 -14.29 -12.63
CA GLN A 76 4.13 -13.79 -13.18
C GLN A 76 5.29 -14.01 -12.20
N ASP A 77 5.08 -13.69 -10.92
CA ASP A 77 6.01 -13.91 -9.80
C ASP A 77 6.34 -15.38 -9.58
N LEU A 78 5.54 -16.29 -10.12
CA LEU A 78 5.76 -17.74 -10.08
C LEU A 78 6.28 -18.29 -11.41
N GLY A 79 6.81 -17.42 -12.28
CA GLY A 79 7.38 -17.77 -13.58
C GLY A 79 6.37 -18.47 -14.50
N GLU A 80 5.09 -18.12 -14.37
CA GLU A 80 3.98 -18.71 -15.12
C GLU A 80 3.91 -20.25 -15.00
N SER A 81 4.33 -20.80 -13.86
CA SER A 81 4.28 -22.25 -13.67
C SER A 81 2.87 -22.82 -13.83
N GLU A 82 2.75 -24.02 -14.38
CA GLU A 82 1.45 -24.69 -14.59
C GLU A 82 0.64 -24.84 -13.28
N ARG A 83 1.32 -24.89 -12.13
CA ARG A 83 0.71 -24.91 -10.81
C ARG A 83 0.12 -23.55 -10.43
N ALA A 84 0.85 -22.46 -10.66
CA ALA A 84 0.39 -21.10 -10.41
C ALA A 84 -0.85 -20.78 -11.26
N ILE A 85 -0.78 -21.10 -12.56
CA ILE A 85 -1.91 -20.90 -13.49
C ILE A 85 -3.13 -21.69 -13.01
N ARG A 86 -2.98 -22.98 -12.69
CA ARG A 86 -4.11 -23.80 -12.20
C ARG A 86 -4.75 -23.27 -10.93
N PHE A 87 -3.98 -22.62 -10.06
CA PHE A 87 -4.50 -22.08 -8.80
C PHE A 87 -5.18 -20.73 -8.97
N TYR A 88 -4.55 -19.79 -9.68
CA TYR A 88 -5.02 -18.41 -9.77
C TYR A 88 -5.98 -18.16 -10.94
N LYS A 89 -5.93 -18.94 -12.03
CA LYS A 89 -6.83 -18.74 -13.19
C LYS A 89 -8.31 -18.81 -12.82
N PRO A 90 -8.79 -19.78 -12.00
CA PRO A 90 -10.19 -19.78 -11.56
C PRO A 90 -10.58 -18.56 -10.73
N MET A 91 -9.64 -17.95 -10.00
CA MET A 91 -9.88 -16.72 -9.24
C MET A 91 -10.01 -15.52 -10.19
N ILE A 92 -9.12 -15.42 -11.18
CA ILE A 92 -9.20 -14.42 -12.25
C ILE A 92 -10.52 -14.53 -13.00
N ASP A 93 -10.94 -15.73 -13.40
CA ASP A 93 -12.20 -15.93 -14.13
C ASP A 93 -13.41 -15.46 -13.31
N ARG A 94 -13.43 -15.70 -11.99
CA ARG A 94 -14.48 -15.17 -11.09
C ARG A 94 -14.47 -13.65 -11.04
N VAL A 95 -13.30 -13.03 -10.94
CA VAL A 95 -13.15 -11.57 -10.95
C VAL A 95 -13.60 -10.98 -12.30
N GLU A 96 -13.31 -11.65 -13.41
CA GLU A 96 -13.77 -11.23 -14.74
C GLU A 96 -15.30 -11.28 -14.87
N GLU A 97 -15.97 -12.28 -14.29
CA GLU A 97 -17.44 -12.27 -14.21
C GLU A 97 -17.97 -11.09 -13.38
N LYS A 98 -17.30 -10.75 -12.26
CA LYS A 98 -17.66 -9.59 -11.44
C LYS A 98 -17.51 -8.27 -12.20
N LEU A 99 -16.48 -8.13 -13.03
CA LEU A 99 -16.23 -6.93 -13.84
C LEU A 99 -17.24 -6.74 -14.98
N LYS A 100 -18.01 -7.77 -15.37
CA LYS A 100 -19.11 -7.63 -16.34
C LYS A 100 -20.30 -6.83 -15.79
N ILE A 101 -20.39 -6.67 -14.47
CA ILE A 101 -21.40 -5.85 -13.82
C ILE A 101 -21.03 -4.38 -14.02
N THR A 102 -21.76 -3.70 -14.90
CA THR A 102 -21.44 -2.33 -15.33
C THR A 102 -22.47 -1.30 -14.86
N THR A 103 -23.63 -1.73 -14.36
CA THR A 103 -24.65 -0.84 -13.81
C THR A 103 -24.86 -1.07 -12.32
N PHE A 104 -25.33 -0.03 -11.64
CA PHE A 104 -25.61 -0.09 -10.21
C PHE A 104 -26.77 -1.05 -9.88
N ASN A 105 -27.76 -1.17 -10.75
CA ASN A 105 -28.87 -2.10 -10.53
C ASN A 105 -28.41 -3.55 -10.70
N ASP A 106 -27.62 -3.85 -11.73
CA ASP A 106 -27.04 -5.19 -11.90
C ASP A 106 -26.15 -5.58 -10.70
N LEU A 107 -25.48 -4.60 -10.08
CA LEU A 107 -24.74 -4.80 -8.84
C LEU A 107 -25.69 -5.21 -7.71
N LEU A 108 -26.78 -4.48 -7.48
CA LEU A 108 -27.75 -4.85 -6.44
C LEU A 108 -28.34 -6.24 -6.67
N ASP A 109 -28.74 -6.54 -7.92
CA ASP A 109 -29.29 -7.85 -8.30
C ASP A 109 -28.24 -8.96 -8.08
N SER A 110 -26.96 -8.70 -8.38
CA SER A 110 -25.88 -9.66 -8.13
C SER A 110 -25.66 -9.93 -6.64
N ILE A 111 -25.78 -8.91 -5.78
CA ILE A 111 -25.63 -9.04 -4.32
C ILE A 111 -26.79 -9.86 -3.75
N GLU A 112 -28.02 -9.59 -4.18
CA GLU A 112 -29.21 -10.33 -3.74
C GLU A 112 -29.15 -11.79 -4.21
N LYS A 113 -28.73 -12.02 -5.45
CA LYS A 113 -28.49 -13.36 -5.99
C LYS A 113 -27.42 -14.10 -5.20
N GLU A 114 -26.32 -13.44 -4.85
CA GLU A 114 -25.25 -14.07 -4.07
C GLU A 114 -25.69 -14.42 -2.65
N TYR A 115 -26.44 -13.52 -2.00
CA TYR A 115 -26.97 -13.77 -0.68
C TYR A 115 -27.96 -14.94 -0.66
N SER A 116 -28.81 -15.06 -1.70
CA SER A 116 -29.84 -16.10 -1.80
C SER A 116 -29.31 -17.45 -2.30
N GLU A 117 -28.37 -17.47 -3.25
CA GLU A 117 -27.84 -18.71 -3.85
C GLU A 117 -26.69 -19.33 -3.04
N PHE A 118 -25.89 -18.52 -2.34
CA PHE A 118 -24.81 -19.01 -1.48
C PHE A 118 -25.24 -19.06 -0.02
N SER A 119 -25.84 -20.19 0.40
CA SER A 119 -26.34 -20.39 1.77
C SER A 119 -25.31 -20.05 2.85
N GLY A 120 -24.01 -20.23 2.56
CA GLY A 120 -22.93 -19.90 3.48
C GLY A 120 -22.88 -18.43 3.91
N ILE A 121 -23.20 -17.46 3.06
CA ILE A 121 -23.18 -16.03 3.45
C ILE A 121 -24.29 -15.76 4.46
N SER A 122 -25.52 -16.15 4.12
CA SER A 122 -26.68 -15.99 5.01
C SER A 122 -26.47 -16.72 6.33
N GLU A 123 -25.95 -17.95 6.30
CA GLU A 123 -25.62 -18.73 7.50
C GLU A 123 -24.57 -18.03 8.38
N ILE A 124 -23.48 -17.49 7.80
CA ILE A 124 -22.43 -16.80 8.56
C ILE A 124 -23.01 -15.60 9.32
N TYR A 125 -23.71 -14.70 8.61
CA TYR A 125 -24.23 -13.48 9.21
C TYR A 125 -25.30 -13.77 10.27
N ASN A 126 -26.20 -14.72 10.02
CA ASN A 126 -27.22 -15.12 11.00
C ASN A 126 -26.60 -15.79 12.24
N ASN A 127 -25.56 -16.62 12.07
CA ASN A 127 -24.87 -17.23 13.19
C ASN A 127 -24.12 -16.20 14.04
N GLU A 128 -23.43 -15.24 13.42
CA GLU A 128 -22.77 -14.14 14.15
C GLU A 128 -23.81 -13.27 14.88
N TYR A 129 -24.92 -12.94 14.24
CA TYR A 129 -26.00 -12.18 14.87
C TYR A 129 -26.59 -12.93 16.08
N LYS A 130 -26.89 -14.23 15.92
CA LYS A 130 -27.39 -15.10 16.99
C LYS A 130 -26.40 -15.21 18.14
N PHE A 131 -25.11 -15.24 17.86
CA PHE A 131 -24.09 -15.25 18.91
C PHE A 131 -24.15 -13.98 19.77
N ILE A 132 -24.41 -12.82 19.16
CA ILE A 132 -24.47 -11.51 19.85
C ILE A 132 -25.79 -11.35 20.63
N HIS A 133 -26.93 -11.73 20.05
CA HIS A 133 -28.25 -11.43 20.61
C HIS A 133 -28.96 -12.62 21.26
N GLY A 134 -28.47 -13.84 21.04
CA GLY A 134 -29.10 -15.09 21.50
C GLY A 134 -30.23 -15.60 20.59
N GLU A 135 -30.62 -14.85 19.57
CA GLU A 135 -31.67 -15.16 18.61
C GLU A 135 -31.29 -14.72 17.19
N GLU A 136 -31.92 -15.33 16.19
CA GLU A 136 -31.71 -14.98 14.77
C GLU A 136 -32.68 -13.88 14.34
N ASP A 137 -32.24 -12.98 13.46
CA ASP A 137 -33.10 -11.99 12.78
C ASP A 137 -32.76 -11.99 11.27
N PRO A 138 -33.13 -13.06 10.53
CA PRO A 138 -32.76 -13.19 9.12
C PRO A 138 -33.39 -12.11 8.25
N VAL A 139 -34.56 -11.59 8.65
CA VAL A 139 -35.24 -10.50 7.94
C VAL A 139 -34.43 -9.21 8.00
N TYR A 140 -33.93 -8.83 9.19
CA TYR A 140 -33.07 -7.65 9.31
C TYR A 140 -31.83 -7.75 8.42
N ILE A 141 -31.16 -8.91 8.43
CA ILE A 141 -29.92 -9.11 7.66
C ILE A 141 -30.22 -9.07 6.17
N GLU A 142 -31.21 -9.83 5.70
CA GLU A 142 -31.61 -9.90 4.29
C GLU A 142 -32.03 -8.52 3.75
N ASP A 143 -32.89 -7.80 4.47
CA ASP A 143 -33.42 -6.49 4.05
C ASP A 143 -32.32 -5.43 3.91
N ASN A 144 -31.18 -5.59 4.60
CA ASN A 144 -30.13 -4.57 4.69
C ASN A 144 -28.78 -5.01 4.12
N TYR A 145 -28.60 -6.26 3.71
CA TYR A 145 -27.31 -6.81 3.27
C TYR A 145 -26.74 -6.04 2.07
N HIS A 146 -27.56 -5.71 1.08
CA HIS A 146 -27.13 -4.91 -0.07
C HIS A 146 -26.62 -3.51 0.32
N LEU A 147 -27.26 -2.87 1.31
CA LEU A 147 -26.79 -1.58 1.84
C LEU A 147 -25.49 -1.73 2.60
N LEU A 148 -25.30 -2.83 3.33
CA LEU A 148 -24.04 -3.15 4.01
C LEU A 148 -22.90 -3.27 3.00
N VAL A 149 -23.08 -4.05 1.92
CA VAL A 149 -22.07 -4.22 0.86
C VAL A 149 -21.73 -2.89 0.17
N VAL A 150 -22.75 -2.09 -0.17
CA VAL A 150 -22.53 -0.75 -0.74
C VAL A 150 -21.77 0.14 0.25
N CYS A 151 -22.14 0.10 1.54
CA CYS A 151 -21.49 0.86 2.60
C CYS A 151 -20.04 0.42 2.81
N GLU A 152 -19.74 -0.87 2.68
CA GLU A 152 -18.39 -1.41 2.81
C GLU A 152 -17.46 -0.87 1.73
N LEU A 153 -17.89 -0.84 0.46
CA LEU A 153 -17.10 -0.30 -0.65
C LEU A 153 -16.67 1.15 -0.39
N ILE A 154 -17.59 2.01 0.02
CA ILE A 154 -17.31 3.42 0.28
C ILE A 154 -16.58 3.65 1.62
N TYR A 155 -16.76 2.78 2.62
CA TYR A 155 -16.05 2.88 3.89
C TYR A 155 -14.59 2.43 3.74
N ASN A 156 -14.32 1.42 2.91
CA ASN A 156 -12.96 1.01 2.56
C ASN A 156 -12.21 2.10 1.77
N ASP A 157 -12.89 2.78 0.83
CA ASP A 157 -12.37 3.98 0.15
C ASP A 157 -12.01 5.08 1.16
N TYR A 158 -12.94 5.39 2.08
CA TYR A 158 -12.71 6.35 3.16
C TYR A 158 -11.50 5.99 4.03
N LYS A 159 -11.39 4.72 4.45
CA LYS A 159 -10.26 4.23 5.26
C LYS A 159 -8.94 4.33 4.52
N SER A 160 -8.90 3.95 3.24
CA SER A 160 -7.70 4.04 2.42
C SER A 160 -7.18 5.49 2.37
N ILE A 161 -8.07 6.44 2.04
CA ILE A 161 -7.72 7.88 1.97
C ILE A 161 -7.29 8.41 3.35
N LYS A 162 -8.01 8.03 4.41
CA LYS A 162 -7.68 8.42 5.79
C LYS A 162 -6.29 7.91 6.18
N ASN A 163 -6.02 6.62 6.00
CA ASN A 163 -4.72 6.03 6.35
C ASN A 163 -3.58 6.70 5.58
N ARG A 164 -3.75 6.98 4.28
CA ARG A 164 -2.75 7.72 3.49
C ARG A 164 -2.55 9.15 4.00
N SER A 165 -3.63 9.83 4.36
CA SER A 165 -3.59 11.17 4.95
C SER A 165 -2.83 11.19 6.28
N GLU A 166 -3.12 10.23 7.17
CA GLU A 166 -2.45 10.07 8.47
C GLU A 166 -0.94 9.79 8.29
N MET A 167 -0.59 8.94 7.32
CA MET A 167 0.79 8.66 6.94
C MET A 167 1.51 9.93 6.44
N PHE A 168 0.91 10.73 5.56
CA PHE A 168 1.51 11.96 5.05
C PHE A 168 1.59 13.10 6.07
N ASN A 169 0.79 13.02 7.12
CA ASN A 169 0.86 13.90 8.28
C ASN A 169 1.82 13.38 9.35
N MET A 170 2.50 12.26 9.10
CA MET A 170 3.44 11.63 10.03
C MET A 170 2.84 11.42 11.42
N GLN A 171 1.57 11.02 11.50
CA GLN A 171 0.83 10.94 12.76
C GLN A 171 1.53 10.05 13.81
N TYR A 172 2.19 8.98 13.38
CA TYR A 172 2.90 8.07 14.28
C TYR A 172 4.25 8.60 14.75
N SER A 173 4.78 9.68 14.17
CA SER A 173 6.04 10.27 14.64
C SER A 173 5.94 10.81 16.06
N SER A 174 4.83 11.46 16.43
CA SER A 174 4.63 11.93 17.80
C SER A 174 4.45 10.76 18.77
N HIS A 175 3.74 9.71 18.36
CA HIS A 175 3.58 8.52 19.18
C HIS A 175 4.93 7.82 19.41
N LEU A 176 5.74 7.68 18.36
CA LEU A 176 7.10 7.15 18.48
C LEU A 176 7.97 7.99 19.40
N TYR A 177 7.90 9.32 19.30
CA TYR A 177 8.60 10.22 20.20
C TYR A 177 8.21 9.99 21.66
N ASP A 178 6.92 9.85 21.95
CA ASP A 178 6.44 9.56 23.30
C ASP A 178 6.93 8.19 23.80
N GLU A 179 6.97 7.15 22.95
CA GLU A 179 7.54 5.84 23.32
C GLU A 179 9.00 5.91 23.73
N TYR A 180 9.82 6.67 23.00
CA TYR A 180 11.24 6.85 23.33
C TYR A 180 11.44 7.77 24.54
N LYS A 181 10.59 8.78 24.70
CA LYS A 181 10.61 9.65 25.88
C LYS A 181 10.30 8.88 27.16
N ASN A 182 9.45 7.85 27.10
CA ASN A 182 9.16 6.96 28.23
C ASN A 182 10.39 6.17 28.72
N ILE A 183 11.42 6.04 27.89
CA ILE A 183 12.72 5.45 28.25
C ILE A 183 13.83 6.50 28.36
N ASP A 184 13.47 7.77 28.62
CA ASP A 184 14.37 8.92 28.75
C ASP A 184 15.28 9.17 27.54
N VAL A 185 14.80 8.85 26.33
CA VAL A 185 15.48 9.16 25.06
C VAL A 185 14.75 10.27 24.33
N ASP A 186 15.40 11.42 24.15
CA ASP A 186 14.92 12.47 23.25
C ASP A 186 15.35 12.15 21.81
N LEU A 187 14.43 11.69 20.97
CA LEU A 187 14.74 11.34 19.59
C LEU A 187 15.19 12.53 18.74
N ASP A 188 14.72 13.75 19.01
CA ASP A 188 15.11 14.92 18.22
C ASP A 188 16.57 15.32 18.48
N GLU A 189 17.12 14.94 19.65
CA GLU A 189 18.54 15.09 19.97
C GLU A 189 19.37 13.85 19.61
N ALA A 190 18.83 12.65 19.85
CA ALA A 190 19.55 11.39 19.73
C ALA A 190 19.63 10.86 18.27
N ASP A 191 18.67 11.21 17.41
CA ASP A 191 18.60 10.73 16.04
C ASP A 191 18.41 11.89 15.05
N SER A 192 19.49 12.20 14.33
CA SER A 192 19.50 13.29 13.35
C SER A 192 18.50 13.07 12.19
N GLN A 193 18.22 11.82 11.81
CA GLN A 193 17.25 11.51 10.75
C GLN A 193 15.83 11.66 11.29
N PHE A 194 15.60 11.37 12.56
CA PHE A 194 14.31 11.62 13.19
C PHE A 194 14.05 13.12 13.32
N SER A 195 15.02 13.89 13.81
CA SER A 195 14.93 15.34 13.94
C SER A 195 14.58 16.02 12.60
N LYS A 196 15.24 15.60 11.52
CA LYS A 196 15.11 16.22 10.20
C LYS A 196 13.93 15.69 9.37
N TYR A 197 13.66 14.40 9.43
CA TYR A 197 12.73 13.71 8.52
C TYR A 197 11.70 12.84 9.23
N LYS A 198 11.75 12.72 10.56
CA LYS A 198 10.92 11.81 11.37
C LYS A 198 11.09 10.34 10.96
N LEU A 199 12.30 9.99 10.50
CA LEU A 199 12.72 8.62 10.23
C LEU A 199 13.52 8.08 11.43
N LEU A 200 13.25 6.86 11.85
CA LEU A 200 13.99 6.19 12.91
C LEU A 200 15.19 5.45 12.31
N SER A 201 16.40 5.80 12.74
CA SER A 201 17.65 5.20 12.31
C SER A 201 17.90 3.86 13.01
N LEU A 202 18.27 2.85 12.22
CA LEU A 202 18.70 1.55 12.73
C LEU A 202 19.98 1.73 13.57
N ASN A 203 20.08 1.00 14.68
CA ASN A 203 21.24 0.99 15.56
C ASN A 203 21.31 -0.34 16.32
N ASP A 204 22.33 -0.53 17.16
CA ASP A 204 22.59 -1.79 17.87
C ASP A 204 21.44 -2.28 18.78
N ASN A 205 20.54 -1.38 19.19
CA ASN A 205 19.36 -1.74 19.99
C ASN A 205 18.18 -2.20 19.14
N ILE A 206 18.18 -1.90 17.84
CA ILE A 206 17.03 -2.13 16.95
C ILE A 206 17.30 -3.35 16.08
N GLU A 207 16.38 -4.32 16.15
CA GLU A 207 16.40 -5.52 15.30
C GLU A 207 15.33 -5.42 14.21
N ILE A 208 15.66 -5.94 13.03
CA ILE A 208 14.72 -6.11 11.93
C ILE A 208 13.98 -7.44 12.14
N HIS A 209 12.65 -7.38 12.03
CA HIS A 209 11.77 -8.54 12.02
C HIS A 209 11.10 -8.62 10.64
N ASN A 210 11.72 -9.40 9.77
CA ASN A 210 11.29 -9.59 8.39
C ASN A 210 10.56 -10.92 8.23
N ASP A 211 9.45 -11.03 8.93
CA ASP A 211 8.59 -12.20 8.83
C ASP A 211 7.76 -12.16 7.56
N LYS A 212 7.16 -13.30 7.28
CA LYS A 212 6.30 -13.51 6.12
C LYS A 212 5.10 -12.56 6.07
N ASP A 213 4.48 -12.29 7.21
CA ASP A 213 3.23 -11.53 7.29
C ASP A 213 3.44 -10.14 7.92
N SER A 214 4.69 -9.81 8.26
CA SER A 214 5.00 -8.57 8.95
C SER A 214 6.43 -8.12 8.70
N GLN A 215 6.56 -6.86 8.30
CA GLN A 215 7.84 -6.19 8.20
C GLN A 215 7.88 -5.10 9.27
N THR A 216 8.60 -5.38 10.35
CA THR A 216 8.70 -4.49 11.51
C THR A 216 10.14 -4.34 11.95
N ILE A 217 10.41 -3.31 12.73
CA ILE A 217 11.64 -3.17 13.51
C ILE A 217 11.28 -3.07 14.99
N ARG A 218 12.16 -3.55 15.86
CA ARG A 218 11.95 -3.55 17.32
C ARG A 218 13.18 -3.04 18.03
N ASP A 219 13.02 -2.00 18.83
CA ASP A 219 14.04 -1.59 19.79
C ASP A 219 13.94 -2.47 21.03
N LYS A 220 15.02 -3.17 21.40
CA LYS A 220 15.05 -4.08 22.57
C LYS A 220 14.68 -3.42 23.89
N ARG A 221 14.79 -2.09 23.97
CA ARG A 221 14.46 -1.29 25.15
C ARG A 221 12.96 -1.00 25.25
N ILE A 222 12.21 -1.17 24.16
CA ILE A 222 10.78 -0.87 24.03
C ILE A 222 10.05 -2.15 23.63
N ASP A 223 9.09 -2.59 24.44
CA ASP A 223 8.36 -3.84 24.17
C ASP A 223 7.21 -3.63 23.16
N LYS A 224 7.54 -3.07 21.99
CA LYS A 224 6.61 -2.76 20.90
C LYS A 224 7.26 -3.01 19.54
N TYR A 225 6.41 -3.21 18.53
CA TYR A 225 6.80 -3.41 17.15
C TYR A 225 6.49 -2.15 16.34
N PHE A 226 7.48 -1.69 15.58
CA PHE A 226 7.36 -0.52 14.72
C PHE A 226 7.24 -0.96 13.27
N TRP A 227 6.10 -0.70 12.64
CA TRP A 227 5.81 -1.13 11.29
C TRP A 227 6.48 -0.22 10.26
N ILE A 228 7.17 -0.85 9.32
CA ILE A 228 7.88 -0.17 8.24
C ILE A 228 7.25 -0.55 6.89
N HIS A 229 7.19 0.41 5.97
CA HIS A 229 6.58 0.20 4.66
C HIS A 229 7.61 -0.27 3.64
N LEU A 230 8.08 -1.51 3.80
CA LEU A 230 8.98 -2.19 2.87
C LEU A 230 8.46 -3.60 2.56
N PRO A 231 8.41 -4.03 1.29
CA PRO A 231 8.14 -5.42 0.97
C PRO A 231 9.23 -6.35 1.53
N LYS A 232 8.81 -7.54 1.96
CA LYS A 232 9.69 -8.58 2.53
C LYS A 232 10.94 -8.86 1.68
N LYS A 233 10.78 -8.95 0.35
CA LYS A 233 11.88 -9.24 -0.58
C LYS A 233 12.97 -8.16 -0.49
N LEU A 234 12.56 -6.89 -0.55
CA LEU A 234 13.47 -5.76 -0.44
C LEU A 234 14.13 -5.70 0.94
N LEU A 235 13.35 -5.90 2.02
CA LEU A 235 13.88 -5.92 3.38
C LEU A 235 14.91 -7.05 3.57
N SER A 236 14.66 -8.21 2.96
CA SER A 236 15.61 -9.33 2.95
C SER A 236 16.93 -8.93 2.30
N SER A 237 16.89 -8.19 1.19
CA SER A 237 18.09 -7.68 0.52
C SER A 237 18.84 -6.67 1.38
N ILE A 238 18.12 -5.79 2.07
CA ILE A 238 18.70 -4.83 3.01
C ILE A 238 19.41 -5.55 4.17
N GLU A 239 18.77 -6.55 4.80
CA GLU A 239 19.39 -7.35 5.87
C GLU A 239 20.70 -7.99 5.40
N TYR A 240 20.69 -8.57 4.19
CA TYR A 240 21.91 -9.15 3.63
C TYR A 240 23.01 -8.10 3.38
N LEU A 241 22.66 -6.91 2.92
CA LEU A 241 23.62 -5.83 2.70
C LEU A 241 24.23 -5.33 4.02
N ILE A 242 23.44 -5.29 5.10
CA ILE A 242 23.91 -4.99 6.47
C ILE A 242 24.90 -6.07 6.92
N ASP A 243 24.54 -7.35 6.80
CA ASP A 243 25.40 -8.49 7.17
C ASP A 243 26.74 -8.49 6.42
N LYS A 244 26.76 -7.97 5.18
CA LYS A 244 27.97 -7.84 4.36
C LYS A 244 28.74 -6.55 4.60
N ASN A 245 28.30 -5.69 5.52
CA ASN A 245 28.86 -4.35 5.77
C ASN A 245 28.90 -3.47 4.50
N LEU A 246 27.93 -3.67 3.59
CA LEU A 246 27.75 -2.84 2.39
C LEU A 246 26.74 -1.71 2.62
N LEU A 247 26.00 -1.79 3.72
CA LEU A 247 25.00 -0.84 4.19
C LEU A 247 25.15 -0.72 5.71
N SER A 248 25.23 0.49 6.25
CA SER A 248 25.32 0.71 7.70
C SER A 248 24.34 1.76 8.19
N ASP A 249 24.14 2.83 7.42
CA ASP A 249 23.19 3.88 7.77
C ASP A 249 21.88 3.69 7.00
N ILE A 250 20.86 3.20 7.71
CA ILE A 250 19.50 3.09 7.19
C ILE A 250 18.49 3.60 8.22
N SER A 251 17.50 4.35 7.74
CA SER A 251 16.42 4.88 8.57
C SER A 251 15.06 4.65 7.91
N PHE A 252 14.05 4.37 8.73
CA PHE A 252 12.72 4.01 8.29
C PHE A 252 11.66 4.97 8.86
N ARG A 253 10.63 5.25 8.06
CA ARG A 253 9.41 5.87 8.57
C ARG A 253 8.60 4.79 9.31
N ILE A 254 8.11 5.14 10.49
CA ILE A 254 7.22 4.27 11.26
C ILE A 254 5.78 4.64 10.95
N ASP A 255 5.04 3.70 10.38
CA ASP A 255 3.66 3.91 9.91
C ASP A 255 2.61 3.38 10.88
N TYR A 256 3.02 2.54 11.83
CA TYR A 256 2.16 2.01 12.90
C TYR A 256 3.01 1.46 14.06
N ILE A 257 2.45 1.43 15.26
CA ILE A 257 3.07 0.85 16.46
C ILE A 257 2.09 -0.15 17.08
N SER A 258 2.54 -1.37 17.35
CA SER A 258 1.73 -2.41 17.97
C SER A 258 2.45 -3.13 19.11
N GLU A 259 1.68 -3.72 20.02
CA GLU A 259 2.22 -4.56 21.09
C GLU A 259 2.49 -6.00 20.61
N CYS A 260 1.83 -6.42 19.53
CA CYS A 260 2.00 -7.76 18.93
C CYS A 260 2.08 -7.71 17.41
N ILE A 261 2.64 -8.77 16.82
CA ILE A 261 2.62 -9.04 15.39
C ILE A 261 1.45 -9.97 15.07
N PRO A 262 0.49 -9.58 14.21
CA PRO A 262 -0.51 -10.49 13.68
C PRO A 262 0.15 -11.47 12.71
N ILE A 263 -0.13 -12.77 12.88
CA ILE A 263 0.35 -13.83 12.00
C ILE A 263 -0.81 -14.24 11.08
N MET A 264 -0.59 -14.26 9.76
CA MET A 264 -1.64 -14.58 8.78
C MET A 264 -1.14 -15.60 7.74
N GLU A 265 -1.80 -16.74 7.58
CA GLU A 265 -1.28 -17.79 6.68
C GLU A 265 -1.43 -17.47 5.18
N GLU A 266 -0.41 -16.89 4.52
CA GLU A 266 -0.31 -16.89 3.03
C GLU A 266 0.98 -17.47 2.45
N LYS A 267 1.00 -18.53 1.62
CA LYS A 267 2.26 -19.11 1.07
C LYS A 267 2.99 -18.18 0.07
N GLU A 268 4.28 -17.91 0.28
CA GLU A 268 5.16 -17.16 -0.65
C GLU A 268 6.25 -18.04 -1.30
N TYR A 269 6.56 -17.80 -2.59
CA TYR A 269 7.71 -18.32 -3.36
C TYR A 269 8.09 -17.29 -4.46
N GLY A 270 9.37 -17.14 -4.82
CA GLY A 270 9.90 -16.01 -5.63
C GLY A 270 10.29 -16.26 -7.11
N SER A 271 10.58 -15.16 -7.83
CA SER A 271 10.95 -15.03 -9.27
C SER A 271 12.28 -14.26 -9.53
N ILE A 272 12.79 -14.35 -10.78
CA ILE A 272 14.17 -14.08 -11.29
C ILE A 272 14.20 -13.02 -12.44
N LEU A 273 15.23 -12.13 -12.54
CA LEU A 273 15.79 -11.59 -13.83
C LEU A 273 17.13 -10.78 -13.73
N ARG A 274 17.96 -10.76 -14.81
CA ARG A 274 19.42 -10.39 -14.93
C ARG A 274 19.75 -9.18 -15.88
N ILE A 275 20.88 -8.43 -15.68
CA ILE A 275 21.30 -7.08 -16.22
C ILE A 275 22.80 -6.69 -15.94
N ASP A 276 23.38 -5.73 -16.68
CA ASP A 276 24.65 -4.98 -16.42
C ASP A 276 24.52 -3.46 -16.81
N VAL A 277 25.25 -2.50 -16.20
CA VAL A 277 24.80 -1.07 -16.09
C VAL A 277 25.64 -0.02 -16.86
N SER A 278 26.25 -0.32 -18.01
CA SER A 278 27.28 0.59 -18.56
C SER A 278 26.90 1.66 -19.61
N ASP A 279 25.63 1.89 -20.02
CA ASP A 279 25.30 2.87 -21.09
C ASP A 279 23.92 3.60 -20.94
N LEU A 280 23.70 4.40 -19.87
CA LEU A 280 22.44 5.14 -19.66
C LEU A 280 22.45 6.60 -20.17
N PRO A 281 21.37 7.11 -20.81
CA PRO A 281 21.27 8.50 -21.27
C PRO A 281 20.77 9.49 -20.18
N GLU A 282 21.02 10.80 -20.39
CA GLU A 282 20.76 11.90 -19.43
C GLU A 282 19.29 12.01 -18.97
N VAL A 283 18.33 11.81 -19.87
CA VAL A 283 16.89 11.71 -19.54
C VAL A 283 16.26 10.64 -20.41
N SER A 284 15.58 9.68 -19.78
CA SER A 284 14.72 8.71 -20.46
C SER A 284 13.27 8.90 -20.02
N LYS A 285 12.35 8.85 -20.98
CA LYS A 285 10.90 8.80 -20.75
C LYS A 285 10.37 7.52 -21.39
N PHE A 286 9.91 6.59 -20.57
CA PHE A 286 9.19 5.39 -21.02
C PHE A 286 7.69 5.63 -20.87
N TYR A 287 6.89 5.04 -21.75
CA TYR A 287 5.43 5.11 -21.72
C TYR A 287 4.83 3.76 -22.11
N THR A 288 3.68 3.41 -21.53
CA THR A 288 3.01 2.15 -21.91
C THR A 288 2.37 2.28 -23.30
N ILE A 289 2.44 1.23 -24.12
CA ILE A 289 1.90 1.26 -25.50
C ILE A 289 0.40 1.56 -25.52
N ASP A 290 -0.32 1.06 -24.53
CA ASP A 290 -1.77 1.21 -24.42
C ASP A 290 -2.20 2.48 -23.68
N ASN A 291 -1.26 3.20 -23.04
CA ASN A 291 -1.52 4.46 -22.34
C ASN A 291 -0.28 5.37 -22.31
N TYR A 292 -0.32 6.46 -23.09
CA TYR A 292 0.79 7.43 -23.20
C TYR A 292 0.98 8.30 -21.96
N ASP A 293 -0.05 8.42 -21.11
CA ASP A 293 -0.02 9.27 -19.93
C ASP A 293 0.59 8.55 -18.70
N ASN A 294 0.70 7.22 -18.76
CA ASN A 294 1.51 6.43 -17.82
C ASN A 294 2.97 6.45 -18.25
N ASN A 295 3.80 7.14 -17.45
CA ASN A 295 5.19 7.41 -17.79
C ASN A 295 6.14 7.08 -16.64
N LEU A 296 7.29 6.48 -16.99
CA LEU A 296 8.46 6.38 -16.12
C LEU A 296 9.52 7.36 -16.60
N TRP A 297 9.83 8.35 -15.77
CA TRP A 297 10.88 9.32 -16.00
C TRP A 297 12.15 8.88 -15.28
N VAL A 298 13.24 8.69 -16.02
CA VAL A 298 14.58 8.43 -15.48
C VAL A 298 15.45 9.63 -15.80
N ARG A 299 16.05 10.24 -14.78
CA ARG A 299 17.03 11.33 -14.93
C ARG A 299 18.36 10.90 -14.43
N HIS A 300 19.39 11.18 -15.20
CA HIS A 300 20.78 10.91 -14.90
C HIS A 300 21.57 12.21 -14.93
N ASP A 301 21.90 12.72 -13.76
CA ASP A 301 22.81 13.86 -13.62
C ASP A 301 24.22 13.32 -13.38
N ILE A 302 25.02 13.28 -14.46
CA ILE A 302 26.38 12.74 -14.46
C ILE A 302 27.30 13.59 -13.58
N GLU A 303 27.11 14.92 -13.57
CA GLU A 303 27.93 15.84 -12.77
C GLU A 303 27.72 15.64 -11.27
N LYS A 304 26.46 15.44 -10.86
CA LYS A 304 26.11 15.13 -9.48
C LYS A 304 26.22 13.64 -9.14
N GLN A 305 26.49 12.80 -10.13
CA GLN A 305 26.47 11.34 -9.99
C GLN A 305 25.17 10.85 -9.34
N SER A 306 24.03 11.29 -9.87
CA SER A 306 22.72 10.97 -9.32
C SER A 306 21.75 10.46 -10.37
N LEU A 307 20.90 9.51 -9.97
CA LEU A 307 19.79 9.00 -10.76
C LEU A 307 18.48 9.26 -10.02
N THR A 308 17.43 9.62 -10.75
CA THR A 308 16.08 9.79 -10.20
C THR A 308 15.07 9.08 -11.08
N PHE A 309 14.23 8.26 -10.47
CA PHE A 309 13.13 7.56 -11.11
C PHE A 309 11.82 8.13 -10.55
N GLU A 310 10.94 8.59 -11.42
CA GLU A 310 9.62 9.12 -11.03
C GLU A 310 8.55 8.62 -11.98
N GLU A 311 7.42 8.20 -11.42
CA GLU A 311 6.24 7.85 -12.20
C GLU A 311 5.21 8.97 -12.21
N THR A 312 4.61 9.17 -13.39
CA THR A 312 3.40 9.96 -13.56
C THR A 312 2.35 9.08 -14.22
N MET A 313 1.14 9.09 -13.69
CA MET A 313 0.04 8.20 -14.08
C MET A 313 -1.14 9.00 -14.64
N GLU A 314 -1.91 8.40 -15.56
CA GLU A 314 -3.22 8.93 -15.96
C GLU A 314 -4.21 8.87 -14.78
N ASP A 315 -4.34 7.70 -14.15
CA ASP A 315 -5.13 7.50 -12.93
C ASP A 315 -4.27 7.75 -11.70
N PHE A 316 -3.90 9.02 -11.50
CA PHE A 316 -3.05 9.43 -10.39
C PHE A 316 -3.78 9.39 -9.04
N GLU A 317 -3.07 9.01 -8.00
CA GLU A 317 -3.60 9.00 -6.64
C GLU A 317 -3.85 10.43 -6.15
N VAL A 318 -5.02 10.66 -5.54
CA VAL A 318 -5.36 11.92 -4.88
C VAL A 318 -5.61 11.70 -3.39
N VAL A 319 -4.83 12.38 -2.55
CA VAL A 319 -4.98 12.36 -1.08
C VAL A 319 -5.06 13.79 -0.57
N ASN A 320 -6.10 14.12 0.20
CA ASN A 320 -6.34 15.48 0.71
C ASN A 320 -6.34 16.59 -0.38
N GLN A 321 -6.76 16.29 -1.61
CA GLN A 321 -6.72 17.19 -2.79
C GLN A 321 -5.35 17.35 -3.46
N ASP A 322 -4.33 16.64 -2.98
CA ASP A 322 -3.01 16.60 -3.59
C ASP A 322 -2.86 15.38 -4.48
N VAL A 323 -2.23 15.58 -5.64
CA VAL A 323 -1.75 14.47 -6.47
C VAL A 323 -0.45 13.95 -5.88
N VAL A 324 -0.35 12.62 -5.75
CA VAL A 324 0.81 11.95 -5.17
C VAL A 324 1.60 11.25 -6.27
N THR A 325 2.89 11.52 -6.37
CA THR A 325 3.84 10.72 -7.16
C THR A 325 4.87 10.04 -6.26
N GLN A 326 5.51 9.00 -6.78
CA GLN A 326 6.56 8.26 -6.09
C GLN A 326 7.89 8.47 -6.80
N VAL A 327 8.94 8.71 -6.02
CA VAL A 327 10.28 9.01 -6.51
C VAL A 327 11.32 8.15 -5.81
N ILE A 328 12.14 7.46 -6.58
CA ILE A 328 13.39 6.86 -6.11
C ILE A 328 14.54 7.78 -6.53
N HIS A 329 15.26 8.31 -5.55
CA HIS A 329 16.44 9.13 -5.78
C HIS A 329 17.68 8.39 -5.28
N LEU A 330 18.73 8.32 -6.09
CA LEU A 330 19.99 7.72 -5.68
C LEU A 330 21.17 8.60 -6.08
N GLU A 331 22.22 8.57 -5.25
CA GLU A 331 23.54 9.08 -5.58
C GLU A 331 24.53 7.92 -5.60
N TYR A 332 25.49 7.98 -6.51
CA TYR A 332 26.50 6.95 -6.69
C TYR A 332 27.92 7.54 -6.72
N PHE A 333 28.91 6.66 -6.59
CA PHE A 333 30.31 6.99 -6.86
C PHE A 333 30.95 5.88 -7.70
N VAL A 334 32.09 6.19 -8.30
CA VAL A 334 32.87 5.25 -9.12
C VAL A 334 34.15 4.89 -8.38
N LEU A 335 34.45 3.60 -8.30
CA LEU A 335 35.70 3.07 -7.76
C LEU A 335 36.14 1.90 -8.65
N ASP A 336 37.37 1.94 -9.16
CA ASP A 336 37.95 0.89 -10.02
C ASP A 336 37.05 0.51 -11.22
N ASP A 337 36.51 1.53 -11.91
CA ASP A 337 35.56 1.40 -13.03
C ASP A 337 34.20 0.72 -12.69
N GLU A 338 33.93 0.48 -11.41
CA GLU A 338 32.65 -0.02 -10.92
C GLU A 338 31.82 1.08 -10.24
N TYR A 339 30.50 1.01 -10.39
CA TYR A 339 29.54 1.94 -9.82
C TYR A 339 28.97 1.41 -8.50
N PHE A 340 28.95 2.28 -7.48
CA PHE A 340 28.44 1.96 -6.15
C PHE A 340 27.38 2.98 -5.74
N ILE A 341 26.22 2.50 -5.29
CA ILE A 341 25.18 3.32 -4.68
C ILE A 341 25.69 3.78 -3.31
N LYS A 342 25.74 5.10 -3.12
CA LYS A 342 26.12 5.79 -1.89
C LYS A 342 24.91 6.13 -1.03
N HIS A 343 23.88 6.61 -1.70
CA HIS A 343 22.67 7.15 -1.10
C HIS A 343 21.48 6.69 -1.91
N LEU A 344 20.38 6.35 -1.23
CA LEU A 344 19.15 5.91 -1.86
C LEU A 344 17.96 6.29 -0.97
N ASP A 345 17.02 7.01 -1.56
CA ASP A 345 15.79 7.47 -0.93
C ASP A 345 14.57 7.02 -1.73
N HIS A 346 13.51 6.66 -1.02
CA HIS A 346 12.16 6.67 -1.58
C HIS A 346 11.34 7.80 -0.99
N GLU A 347 10.77 8.63 -1.86
CA GLU A 347 9.98 9.81 -1.53
C GLU A 347 8.59 9.76 -2.17
N PHE A 348 7.57 10.16 -1.41
CA PHE A 348 6.32 10.64 -1.95
C PHE A 348 6.43 12.14 -2.23
N ILE A 349 6.00 12.58 -3.41
CA ILE A 349 5.97 13.99 -3.80
C ILE A 349 4.52 14.41 -3.96
N LEU A 350 4.14 15.50 -3.30
CA LEU A 350 2.79 16.03 -3.33
C LEU A 350 2.76 17.25 -4.25
N TYR A 351 1.77 17.26 -5.15
CA TYR A 351 1.50 18.32 -6.11
C TYR A 351 0.09 18.82 -5.94
N THR A 352 -0.12 20.13 -6.08
CA THR A 352 -1.45 20.63 -6.45
C THR A 352 -1.78 20.19 -7.88
N LEU A 353 -3.07 20.18 -8.26
CA LEU A 353 -3.49 19.81 -9.63
C LEU A 353 -2.79 20.65 -10.72
N ASP A 354 -2.60 21.95 -10.46
CA ASP A 354 -1.92 22.85 -11.40
C ASP A 354 -0.43 22.49 -11.53
N GLU A 355 0.25 22.23 -10.41
CA GLU A 355 1.65 21.82 -10.43
C GLU A 355 1.85 20.45 -11.09
N TYR A 356 0.92 19.52 -10.89
CA TYR A 356 0.98 18.22 -11.55
C TYR A 356 0.78 18.35 -13.06
N SER A 357 -0.17 19.18 -13.48
CA SER A 357 -0.39 19.49 -14.90
C SER A 357 0.87 20.08 -15.56
N GLU A 358 1.56 20.99 -14.87
CA GLU A 358 2.86 21.48 -15.31
C GLU A 358 3.92 20.37 -15.35
N ARG A 359 3.98 19.51 -14.33
CA ARG A 359 4.93 18.39 -14.22
C ARG A 359 4.82 17.39 -15.38
N LEU A 360 3.64 17.18 -15.95
CA LEU A 360 3.45 16.28 -17.10
C LEU A 360 4.21 16.75 -18.35
N SER A 361 4.38 18.07 -18.51
CA SER A 361 5.06 18.69 -19.66
C SER A 361 6.46 19.21 -19.34
N ASN A 362 6.74 19.49 -18.07
CA ASN A 362 8.03 19.98 -17.59
C ASN A 362 8.58 19.02 -16.51
N PRO A 363 9.60 18.21 -16.84
CA PRO A 363 10.21 17.34 -15.86
C PRO A 363 10.74 18.13 -14.65
N ASP A 364 11.28 19.32 -14.81
CA ASP A 364 11.92 20.05 -13.70
C ASP A 364 10.95 20.66 -12.69
N LYS A 365 9.64 20.51 -12.89
CA LYS A 365 8.64 20.94 -11.93
C LYS A 365 8.71 20.09 -10.66
N LYS A 366 9.07 20.71 -9.54
CA LYS A 366 9.05 20.09 -8.22
C LYS A 366 7.66 20.22 -7.61
N GLY A 367 7.20 19.19 -6.91
CA GLY A 367 6.03 19.28 -6.05
C GLY A 367 6.33 20.12 -4.82
N TYR A 368 5.27 20.57 -4.15
CA TYR A 368 5.37 21.52 -3.05
C TYR A 368 5.82 20.86 -1.73
N LYS A 369 5.62 19.54 -1.57
CA LYS A 369 6.01 18.78 -0.37
C LYS A 369 6.61 17.43 -0.74
N LYS A 370 7.60 17.00 0.04
CA LYS A 370 8.28 15.71 -0.07
C LYS A 370 8.21 14.94 1.25
N ILE A 371 7.97 13.64 1.19
CA ILE A 371 7.85 12.78 2.36
C ILE A 371 8.64 11.49 2.12
N LYS A 372 9.69 11.25 2.91
CA LYS A 372 10.50 10.04 2.78
C LYS A 372 9.83 8.85 3.45
N SER A 373 10.02 7.66 2.88
CA SER A 373 9.60 6.39 3.51
C SER A 373 10.78 5.63 4.09
N PHE A 374 11.92 5.63 3.41
CA PHE A 374 13.18 5.17 3.92
C PHE A 374 14.31 6.02 3.34
N LYS A 375 15.46 5.94 4.00
CA LYS A 375 16.69 6.61 3.60
C LYS A 375 17.87 5.69 3.87
N ILE A 376 18.71 5.52 2.86
CA ILE A 376 20.00 4.83 2.93
C ILE A 376 21.08 5.88 2.70
N ASP A 377 22.05 5.95 3.61
CA ASP A 377 23.22 6.81 3.49
C ASP A 377 24.51 6.00 3.61
N ASN A 378 25.61 6.59 3.13
CA ASN A 378 26.97 6.06 3.28
C ASN A 378 27.14 4.58 2.87
N ALA A 379 26.34 4.15 1.89
CA ALA A 379 26.37 2.79 1.40
C ALA A 379 27.53 2.57 0.41
N LYS A 380 27.88 1.30 0.23
CA LYS A 380 28.78 0.84 -0.83
C LYS A 380 28.14 -0.35 -1.54
N ILE A 381 26.92 -0.15 -2.04
CA ILE A 381 26.18 -1.23 -2.72
C ILE A 381 26.58 -1.23 -4.20
N PRO A 382 27.22 -2.29 -4.72
CA PRO A 382 27.51 -2.37 -6.15
C PRO A 382 26.22 -2.30 -6.96
N PHE A 383 26.20 -1.57 -8.08
CA PHE A 383 25.05 -1.56 -8.98
C PHE A 383 24.71 -2.97 -9.50
N GLY A 384 25.73 -3.79 -9.72
CA GLY A 384 25.59 -5.19 -10.11
C GLY A 384 25.21 -6.15 -8.98
N PHE A 385 24.97 -5.66 -7.76
CA PHE A 385 24.59 -6.51 -6.64
C PHE A 385 23.23 -7.18 -6.89
N LYS A 386 23.22 -8.51 -6.78
CA LYS A 386 22.05 -9.35 -6.95
C LYS A 386 21.77 -10.16 -5.70
N LYS A 387 20.48 -10.27 -5.37
CA LYS A 387 19.94 -11.26 -4.43
C LYS A 387 18.79 -11.97 -5.11
N ASP A 388 18.75 -13.30 -4.98
CA ASP A 388 17.75 -14.16 -5.66
C ASP A 388 17.70 -13.92 -7.17
N GLU A 389 18.89 -13.75 -7.77
CA GLU A 389 19.12 -13.43 -9.19
C GLU A 389 18.58 -12.08 -9.69
N GLU A 390 18.08 -11.20 -8.81
CA GLU A 390 17.52 -9.88 -9.16
C GLU A 390 18.37 -8.73 -8.59
N TYR A 391 18.52 -7.62 -9.34
CA TYR A 391 19.24 -6.44 -8.87
C TYR A 391 18.55 -5.81 -7.69
N PHE A 392 19.34 -5.34 -6.73
CA PHE A 392 18.81 -4.55 -5.64
C PHE A 392 18.08 -3.29 -6.13
N LEU A 393 18.60 -2.58 -7.14
CA LEU A 393 17.90 -1.41 -7.69
C LEU A 393 16.58 -1.77 -8.37
N HIS A 394 16.51 -2.92 -9.05
CA HIS A 394 15.25 -3.42 -9.60
C HIS A 394 14.25 -3.71 -8.49
N GLN A 395 14.67 -4.41 -7.43
CA GLN A 395 13.81 -4.69 -6.27
C GLN A 395 13.29 -3.42 -5.60
N VAL A 396 14.10 -2.35 -5.56
CA VAL A 396 13.68 -1.05 -5.02
C VAL A 396 12.61 -0.43 -5.93
N LEU A 397 12.84 -0.36 -7.24
CA LEU A 397 11.88 0.21 -8.17
C LEU A 397 10.58 -0.60 -8.18
N ASP A 398 10.69 -1.93 -8.21
CA ASP A 398 9.55 -2.84 -8.12
C ASP A 398 8.84 -2.80 -6.75
N ALA A 399 9.49 -2.40 -5.67
CA ALA A 399 8.81 -2.27 -4.39
C ALA A 399 7.79 -1.11 -4.37
N TYR A 400 8.06 -0.03 -5.11
CA TYR A 400 7.31 1.23 -4.96
C TYR A 400 6.61 1.70 -6.22
N LEU A 401 7.20 1.51 -7.39
CA LEU A 401 6.65 2.01 -8.65
C LEU A 401 5.60 1.04 -9.21
N GLU A 402 4.52 1.56 -9.79
CA GLU A 402 3.34 0.83 -10.22
C GLU A 402 3.46 0.19 -11.61
N ASN A 403 4.21 0.81 -12.54
CA ASN A 403 4.34 0.35 -13.92
C ASN A 403 5.44 -0.70 -14.07
N LYS A 404 5.13 -1.93 -13.66
CA LYS A 404 6.05 -3.08 -13.68
C LYS A 404 6.63 -3.34 -15.07
N GLU A 405 5.83 -3.12 -16.10
CA GLU A 405 6.25 -3.26 -17.50
C GLU A 405 7.31 -2.23 -17.89
N LEU A 406 7.18 -0.96 -17.47
CA LEU A 406 8.16 0.08 -17.80
C LEU A 406 9.46 -0.10 -17.02
N ILE A 407 9.37 -0.52 -15.76
CA ILE A 407 10.53 -0.91 -14.96
C ILE A 407 11.25 -2.07 -15.67
N SER A 408 10.51 -3.12 -16.00
CA SER A 408 11.05 -4.27 -16.74
C SER A 408 11.62 -3.84 -18.09
N GLU A 409 10.99 -2.93 -18.84
CA GLU A 409 11.48 -2.45 -20.12
C GLU A 409 12.83 -1.75 -19.97
N TYR A 410 12.93 -0.82 -19.01
CA TYR A 410 14.18 -0.12 -18.69
C TYR A 410 15.33 -1.09 -18.44
N PHE A 411 14.99 -2.24 -17.87
CA PHE A 411 15.90 -3.31 -17.50
C PHE A 411 16.03 -4.43 -18.57
N SER A 412 15.20 -4.42 -19.63
CA SER A 412 15.11 -5.46 -20.68
C SER A 412 15.99 -5.22 -21.90
N LYS A 413 16.34 -3.96 -22.18
CA LYS A 413 17.18 -3.56 -23.33
C LYS A 413 18.66 -3.53 -22.97
N ILE A 414 19.06 -4.45 -22.11
CA ILE A 414 20.41 -4.59 -21.60
C ILE A 414 20.93 -5.97 -21.96
#